data_AF-X0TI66-F1
#
_entry.id   AF-X0TI66-F1
#
_cell.length_a   1.000
_cell.length_b   1.000
_cell.length_c   1.000
_cell.angle_alpha   90.00
_cell.angle_beta   90.00
_cell.angle_gamma   90.00
#
_symmetry.space_group_name_H-M   'P 1'
#
loop_
_entity.id
_entity.type
_entity.pdbx_description
1 polymer ?
#
loop_
_entity_poly.entity_id
_entity_poly.type
_entity_poly.pdbx_seq_one_letter_code
_entity_poly.pdbx_strand_id
1 'polypeptide(L)' 'LKTSFNLHPIPADIEERVPCQQILGIYRSPDNPSLVAVDKINGGKADALNAGINVSRYPVICAIDADSLI' A
#
# COMPACT_ATOMS: atom_id res chain seq x y z
N LEU A 1 4.91 -5.46 12.52
CA LEU A 1 4.91 -4.66 11.27
C LEU A 1 5.37 -3.22 11.50
N LYS A 2 4.58 -2.34 12.15
CA LYS A 2 4.96 -0.92 12.31
C LYS A 2 6.31 -0.71 13.01
N THR A 3 6.56 -1.41 14.13
CA THR A 3 7.85 -1.34 14.84
C THR A 3 8.98 -2.05 14.10
N SER A 4 8.67 -3.15 13.41
CA SER A 4 9.65 -3.99 12.70
C SER A 4 10.23 -3.31 11.45
N PHE A 5 9.45 -2.42 10.83
CA PHE A 5 9.83 -1.68 9.61
C PHE A 5 9.93 -0.16 9.84
N ASN A 6 9.87 0.29 11.10
CA ASN A 6 9.94 1.71 11.46
C ASN A 6 8.98 2.59 10.64
N LEU A 7 7.70 2.20 10.58
CA LEU A 7 6.69 2.86 9.74
C LEU A 7 6.10 4.08 10.44
N HIS A 8 6.15 5.24 9.77
CA HIS A 8 5.52 6.48 10.20
C HIS A 8 4.39 6.89 9.27
N PRO A 9 3.27 7.43 9.79
CA PRO A 9 2.18 7.91 8.97
C PRO A 9 2.65 9.11 8.14
N ILE A 10 2.14 9.21 6.92
CA ILE A 10 2.38 10.36 6.04
C ILE A 10 1.05 10.96 5.56
N PRO A 11 0.99 12.29 5.37
CA PRO A 11 -0.09 12.87 4.58
C PRO A 11 0.05 12.36 3.14
N ALA A 12 -1.02 11.80 2.61
CA ALA A 12 -1.08 11.30 1.25
C ALA A 12 -2.43 11.69 0.66
N ASP A 13 -2.38 12.57 -0.33
CA ASP A 13 -3.54 12.87 -1.17
C ASP A 13 -3.52 11.84 -2.31
N ILE A 14 -4.41 10.86 -2.22
CA ILE A 14 -4.47 9.73 -3.14
C ILE A 14 -5.65 9.92 -4.09
N GLU A 15 -5.33 9.96 -5.37
CA GLU A 15 -6.32 9.88 -6.42
C GLU A 15 -6.85 8.44 -6.50
N GLU A 16 -8.15 8.27 -6.32
CA GLU A 16 -8.82 6.99 -6.56
C GLU A 16 -9.01 6.78 -8.07
N ARG A 17 -8.12 5.98 -8.67
CA ARG A 17 -8.15 5.63 -10.10
C ARG A 17 -8.95 4.36 -10.35
N VAL A 18 -8.90 3.44 -9.41
CA VAL A 18 -9.66 2.19 -9.40
C VAL A 18 -10.41 2.04 -8.09
N PRO A 19 -11.65 1.50 -8.08
CA PRO A 19 -12.42 1.36 -6.85
C PRO A 19 -11.72 0.49 -5.82
N CYS A 20 -11.62 0.96 -4.59
CA CYS A 20 -11.21 0.15 -3.45
C CYS A 20 -11.95 0.57 -2.17
N GLN A 21 -11.94 -0.30 -1.17
CA GLN A 21 -12.40 0.03 0.16
C GLN A 21 -11.58 1.20 0.75
N GLN A 22 -12.19 1.89 1.70
CA GLN A 22 -11.62 3.08 2.33
C GLN A 22 -10.20 2.84 2.85
N ILE A 23 -9.25 3.67 2.40
CA ILE A 23 -7.90 3.75 2.95
C ILE A 23 -7.96 4.56 4.25
N LEU A 24 -7.48 3.97 5.34
CA LEU A 24 -7.45 4.56 6.68
C LEU A 24 -6.15 5.33 6.94
N GLY A 25 -5.05 4.93 6.29
CA GLY A 25 -3.78 5.62 6.42
C GLY A 25 -2.67 5.03 5.55
N ILE A 26 -1.68 5.86 5.26
CA ILE A 26 -0.49 5.48 4.49
C ILE A 26 0.74 5.75 5.32
N TYR A 27 1.69 4.81 5.27
CA TYR A 27 2.87 4.82 6.11
C TYR A 27 4.13 4.59 5.27
N ARG A 28 5.24 5.19 5.69
CA ARG A 28 6.56 5.02 5.08
C ARG A 28 7.61 4.68 6.13
N SER A 29 8.62 3.94 5.69
CA SER A 29 9.82 3.66 6.48
C SER A 29 10.94 4.65 6.08
N PRO A 30 11.56 5.37 7.02
CA PRO A 30 12.76 6.15 6.76
C PRO A 30 13.94 5.25 6.34
N ASP A 31 13.99 4.05 6.90
CA ASP A 31 15.06 3.07 6.66
C ASP A 31 14.92 2.40 5.28
N ASN A 32 13.70 2.34 4.75
CA ASN A 32 13.40 1.83 3.42
C ASN A 32 12.45 2.77 2.67
N PRO A 33 12.96 3.83 2.01
CA PRO A 33 12.13 4.87 1.38
C PRO A 33 11.18 4.37 0.28
N SER A 34 11.49 3.20 -0.31
CA SER A 34 10.65 2.54 -1.31
C SER A 34 9.51 1.71 -0.71
N LEU A 35 9.53 1.44 0.60
CA LEU A 35 8.49 0.72 1.29
C LEU A 35 7.35 1.67 1.68
N VAL A 36 6.17 1.39 1.14
CA VAL A 36 4.92 2.06 1.50
C VAL A 36 3.96 0.99 2.03
N ALA A 37 3.38 1.23 3.19
CA ALA A 37 2.33 0.40 3.76
C ALA A 37 0.99 1.15 3.71
N VAL A 38 -0.06 0.45 3.30
CA VAL A 38 -1.42 0.98 3.18
C VAL A 38 -2.30 0.25 4.18
N ASP A 39 -2.92 1.01 5.07
CA ASP A 39 -3.93 0.54 6.02
C ASP A 39 -5.31 0.89 5.45
N LYS A 40 -6.20 -0.09 5.36
CA LYS A 40 -7.50 0.03 4.68
C LYS A 40 -8.51 -0.94 5.27
N ILE A 41 -9.79 -0.62 5.08
CA ILE A 41 -10.87 -1.56 5.37
C ILE A 41 -10.69 -2.83 4.54
N ASN A 42 -10.94 -3.99 5.15
CA ASN A 42 -10.74 -5.27 4.47
C ASN A 42 -11.79 -5.48 3.37
N GLY A 43 -11.34 -5.69 2.13
CA GLY A 43 -12.16 -6.01 0.97
C GLY A 43 -11.63 -7.20 0.16
N GLY A 44 -10.67 -7.97 0.70
CA GLY A 44 -10.04 -9.10 0.02
C GLY A 44 -8.86 -8.73 -0.89
N LYS A 45 -8.35 -9.72 -1.63
CA LYS A 45 -7.10 -9.63 -2.41
C LYS A 45 -7.17 -8.63 -3.56
N ALA A 46 -8.21 -8.70 -4.40
CA ALA A 46 -8.38 -7.77 -5.52
C ALA A 46 -8.47 -6.31 -5.04
N ASP A 47 -9.19 -6.10 -3.95
CA ASP A 47 -9.33 -4.79 -3.32
C ASP A 47 -8.00 -4.26 -2.73
N ALA A 48 -7.17 -5.14 -2.15
CA ALA A 48 -5.82 -4.78 -1.72
C ALA A 48 -4.92 -4.39 -2.91
N LEU A 49 -5.03 -5.08 -4.05
CA LEU A 49 -4.32 -4.72 -5.28
C LEU A 49 -4.78 -3.37 -5.82
N ASN A 50 -6.08 -3.10 -5.82
CA ASN A 50 -6.64 -1.81 -6.25
C ASN A 50 -6.13 -0.65 -5.39
N ALA A 51 -6.08 -0.82 -4.07
CA ALA A 51 -5.47 0.17 -3.18
C ALA A 51 -3.98 0.38 -3.49
N GLY A 52 -3.24 -0.69 -3.80
CA GLY A 52 -1.86 -0.61 -4.28
C GLY A 52 -1.72 0.18 -5.60
N ILE A 53 -2.66 0.01 -6.54
CA ILE A 53 -2.71 0.76 -7.79
C ILE A 53 -2.91 2.26 -7.54
N ASN A 54 -3.87 2.62 -6.68
CA ASN A 54 -4.16 4.02 -6.35
C ASN A 54 -2.96 4.71 -5.69
N VAL A 55 -2.19 4.00 -4.86
CA VAL A 55 -1.03 4.54 -4.13
C VAL A 55 0.27 4.51 -4.94
N SER A 56 0.30 3.78 -6.07
CA SER A 56 1.49 3.63 -6.90
C SER A 56 1.85 4.91 -7.66
N ARG A 57 3.13 5.26 -7.64
CA ARG A 57 3.66 6.45 -8.33
C ARG A 57 3.94 6.21 -9.82
N TYR A 58 4.16 4.95 -10.20
CA TYR A 58 4.56 4.56 -11.55
C TYR A 58 3.43 3.78 -12.23
N PRO A 59 3.32 3.86 -13.57
CA PRO A 59 2.21 3.25 -14.31
C PRO A 59 2.29 1.72 -14.40
N VAL A 60 3.49 1.14 -14.27
CA VAL A 60 3.70 -0.31 -14.34
C VAL A 60 3.69 -0.89 -12.94
N ILE A 61 2.83 -1.89 -12.72
CA ILE A 61 2.63 -2.53 -11.41
C ILE A 61 2.80 -4.04 -11.57
N CYS A 62 3.51 -4.64 -10.61
CA CYS A 62 3.63 -6.09 -10.46
C CYS A 62 3.00 -6.50 -9.12
N ALA A 63 2.09 -7.46 -9.17
CA ALA A 63 1.48 -8.04 -7.99
C ALA A 63 2.25 -9.30 -7.57
N ILE A 64 2.72 -9.34 -6.34
CA ILE A 64 3.40 -10.50 -5.75
C ILE A 64 2.60 -10.94 -4.54
N ASP A 65 2.35 -12.24 -4.41
CA ASP A 65 1.70 -12.79 -3.22
C ASP A 65 2.72 -13.00 -2.11
N ALA A 66 2.33 -12.75 -0.86
CA ALA A 66 3.22 -12.92 0.29
C ALA A 66 3.63 -14.39 0.50
N ASP A 67 2.81 -15.32 -0.03
CA ASP A 67 3.06 -16.76 0.02
C ASP A 67 3.99 -17.25 -1.11
N SER A 68 4.39 -16.37 -2.03
CA SER A 68 5.34 -16.68 -3.10
C SER A 68 6.75 -16.31 -2.66
N LEU A 69 7.50 -17.29 -2.15
CA LEU A 69 8.97 -17.21 -2.13
C LEU A 69 9.45 -17.35 -3.59
N ILE A 70 10.15 -16.32 -4.08
CA ILE A 70 10.93 -16.38 -5.32
C ILE A 70 12.37 -16.72 -4.94
#